data_AF-A0AAV4N0G7-F1
#
_entry.id   AF-A0AAV4N0G7-F1
#
_cell.length_a   1.000
_cell.length_b   1.000
_cell.length_c   1.000
_cell.angle_alpha   90.00
_cell.angle_beta   90.00
_cell.angle_gamma   90.00
#
_symmetry.space_group_name_H-M   'P 1'
#
loop_
_entity.id
_entity.type
_entity.pdbx_description
1 polymer ?
#
loop_
_entity_poly.entity_id
_entity_poly.type
_entity_poly.pdbx_seq_one_letter_code
_entity_poly.pdbx_strand_id
1 'polypeptide(L)'
;MKDTKPFEVEDSTTTCSNEMHREVNKQIVVLKNPPNKITMSQSQQPSVYDKTLHDQYDSKVYCSGRKDTAEEVIEKVLSFLKEKVPEPLEKAADVGCGTGQSTAILAPYFKHVYGSDVSEAQIQEAIASRSLPNVTYTAGPAEELPFEDGSLQLVTAATSMHWFKLDLFLPEVRRVLCTNGVLAAFGYLSMQPFFPDPHLTQQAEDLFRQYHIELRPYSVVSAFMMLKNRYKDVEFPFEEVNRCPDVRCTFPGRLSEIVEYVMTFSSYQNFKKADAKAAEESINSFQKRLYEIGAAANCSPDDTVTLYRDYRLVMCRKTKPGPFCKDSN
;
A
#
# COMPACT_ATOMS: atom_id res chain seq x y z
N MET A 1 -10.45 -70.62 -15.62
CA MET A 1 -11.21 -70.75 -16.89
C MET A 1 -12.61 -70.24 -16.60
N LYS A 2 -12.82 -68.94 -16.85
CA LYS A 2 -13.44 -68.35 -18.06
C LYS A 2 -14.97 -68.45 -17.97
N ASP A 3 -15.71 -67.38 -17.70
CA ASP A 3 -16.12 -66.25 -18.59
C ASP A 3 -17.66 -66.39 -18.74
N THR A 4 -18.55 -65.40 -18.75
CA THR A 4 -18.49 -63.93 -18.83
C THR A 4 -19.92 -63.40 -18.52
N LYS A 5 -20.04 -62.24 -17.88
CA LYS A 5 -21.21 -61.34 -17.98
C LYS A 5 -20.92 -60.31 -19.07
N PRO A 6 -21.97 -59.72 -19.65
CA PRO A 6 -22.05 -58.25 -19.64
C PRO A 6 -23.44 -57.75 -19.21
N PHE A 7 -23.46 -56.63 -18.49
CA PHE A 7 -24.63 -55.78 -18.30
C PHE A 7 -24.15 -54.33 -18.40
N GLU A 8 -24.58 -53.62 -19.43
CA GLU A 8 -24.30 -52.19 -19.67
C GLU A 8 -25.28 -51.32 -18.88
N VAL A 9 -24.78 -50.63 -17.83
CA VAL A 9 -24.47 -49.18 -17.71
C VAL A 9 -25.06 -48.27 -18.83
N GLU A 10 -25.61 -47.06 -18.71
CA GLU A 10 -25.69 -45.90 -17.77
C GLU A 10 -26.94 -45.07 -18.20
N ASP A 11 -27.54 -44.12 -17.48
CA ASP A 11 -27.02 -42.79 -17.08
C ASP A 11 -28.11 -42.16 -16.16
N SER A 12 -27.93 -41.86 -14.85
CA SER A 12 -27.11 -40.83 -14.19
C SER A 12 -27.49 -39.40 -14.68
N THR A 13 -27.95 -38.43 -13.89
CA THR A 13 -27.62 -37.97 -12.52
C THR A 13 -28.80 -37.13 -11.96
N THR A 14 -29.35 -37.38 -10.76
CA THR A 14 -28.88 -37.02 -9.39
C THR A 14 -28.93 -35.49 -9.16
N THR A 15 -29.91 -34.83 -8.52
CA THR A 15 -30.52 -34.96 -7.17
C THR A 15 -29.56 -35.32 -6.03
N CYS A 16 -29.02 -34.31 -5.34
CA CYS A 16 -28.85 -34.37 -3.88
C CYS A 16 -28.61 -32.96 -3.29
N SER A 17 -29.02 -32.78 -2.04
CA SER A 17 -28.78 -31.64 -1.13
C SER A 17 -29.80 -30.48 -1.14
N ASN A 18 -31.01 -30.77 -0.68
CA ASN A 18 -31.91 -29.80 -0.02
C ASN A 18 -32.27 -30.33 1.36
N GLU A 19 -31.42 -30.13 2.37
CA GLU A 19 -31.79 -30.26 3.79
C GLU A 19 -30.61 -29.84 4.70
N MET A 20 -30.33 -28.54 4.84
CA MET A 20 -29.67 -27.97 6.02
C MET A 20 -29.59 -26.43 5.98
N HIS A 21 -30.73 -25.72 6.03
CA HIS A 21 -30.74 -24.28 6.34
C HIS A 21 -31.97 -23.90 7.16
N ARG A 22 -31.94 -24.25 8.46
CA ARG A 22 -32.65 -23.57 9.54
C ARG A 22 -31.75 -23.67 10.76
N GLU A 23 -31.16 -22.54 11.15
CA GLU A 23 -31.01 -22.09 12.54
C GLU A 23 -30.00 -20.92 12.60
N VAL A 24 -30.44 -19.67 12.37
CA VAL A 24 -29.80 -18.50 13.02
C VAL A 24 -30.88 -17.47 13.29
N ASN A 25 -31.19 -17.31 14.57
CA ASN A 25 -32.20 -16.39 15.06
C ASN A 25 -31.50 -15.34 15.93
N LYS A 26 -31.94 -14.09 15.76
CA LYS A 26 -32.07 -13.01 16.76
C LYS A 26 -31.09 -11.83 16.74
N GLN A 27 -31.74 -10.68 16.58
CA GLN A 27 -31.51 -9.34 17.14
C GLN A 27 -30.63 -8.36 16.35
N ILE A 28 -31.27 -7.70 15.39
CA ILE A 28 -30.95 -6.31 14.99
C ILE A 28 -31.91 -5.39 15.76
N VAL A 29 -31.38 -4.59 16.68
CA VAL A 29 -32.09 -3.46 17.29
C VAL A 29 -31.69 -2.19 16.55
N VAL A 30 -32.66 -1.57 15.89
CA VAL A 30 -32.55 -0.26 15.25
C VAL A 30 -32.70 0.82 16.32
N LEU A 31 -31.66 1.63 16.55
CA LEU A 31 -31.78 2.86 17.34
C LEU A 31 -31.92 4.07 16.41
N LYS A 32 -33.10 4.70 16.51
CA LYS A 32 -33.44 6.01 15.92
C LYS A 32 -33.06 7.14 16.90
N ASN A 33 -32.59 8.24 16.31
CA ASN A 33 -32.40 9.62 16.81
C ASN A 33 -31.07 9.98 17.51
N PRO A 34 -30.46 11.14 17.15
CA PRO A 34 -29.15 11.58 17.64
C PRO A 34 -29.27 12.43 18.92
N PRO A 35 -28.28 12.42 19.83
CA PRO A 35 -28.14 13.44 20.85
C PRO A 35 -27.09 14.51 20.49
N ASN A 36 -27.36 15.69 21.05
CA ASN A 36 -26.67 16.97 20.92
C ASN A 36 -25.17 16.99 21.24
N LYS A 37 -24.50 18.00 20.64
CA LYS A 37 -23.25 18.68 21.02
C LYS A 37 -22.42 18.05 22.14
N ILE A 38 -21.20 17.63 21.80
CA ILE A 38 -20.13 17.34 22.78
C ILE A 38 -18.92 18.23 22.48
N THR A 39 -18.55 18.99 23.51
CA THR A 39 -17.37 19.84 23.66
C THR A 39 -16.10 18.98 23.58
N MET A 40 -15.11 19.40 22.77
CA MET A 40 -13.87 18.65 22.59
C MET A 40 -12.95 18.76 23.83
N SER A 41 -12.65 17.62 24.47
CA SER A 41 -11.46 17.43 25.30
C SER A 41 -10.49 16.50 24.59
N GLN A 42 -9.22 16.88 24.56
CA GLN A 42 -8.12 16.14 23.93
C GLN A 42 -7.85 14.79 24.63
N SER A 43 -7.78 13.72 23.83
CA SER A 43 -7.03 12.46 23.98
C SER A 43 -7.83 11.29 23.40
N GLN A 44 -7.15 10.35 22.74
CA GLN A 44 -7.65 9.21 21.95
C GLN A 44 -7.88 9.51 20.45
N GLN A 45 -6.84 9.26 19.64
CA GLN A 45 -7.03 8.99 18.21
C GLN A 45 -7.65 7.60 18.05
N PRO A 46 -8.82 7.45 17.39
CA PRO A 46 -9.34 6.12 17.08
C PRO A 46 -8.58 5.54 15.88
N SER A 47 -7.94 4.38 16.06
CA SER A 47 -7.43 3.56 14.96
C SER A 47 -8.60 2.95 14.19
N VAL A 48 -8.90 3.46 13.01
CA VAL A 48 -9.89 2.87 12.09
C VAL A 48 -9.19 1.81 11.24
N TYR A 49 -8.77 0.71 11.85
CA TYR A 49 -8.44 -0.50 11.09
C TYR A 49 -9.73 -1.30 10.91
N ASP A 50 -10.36 -1.16 9.74
CA ASP A 50 -11.52 -1.95 9.35
C ASP A 50 -11.09 -3.00 8.32
N LYS A 51 -11.04 -4.26 8.78
CA LYS A 51 -10.66 -5.42 7.97
C LYS A 51 -11.55 -5.59 6.73
N THR A 52 -12.82 -5.16 6.81
CA THR A 52 -13.77 -5.28 5.69
C THR A 52 -13.54 -4.26 4.58
N LEU A 53 -12.92 -3.10 4.88
CA LEU A 53 -12.55 -2.13 3.84
C LEU A 53 -11.34 -2.62 3.03
N HIS A 54 -10.39 -3.31 3.67
CA HIS A 54 -9.17 -3.78 3.00
C HIS A 54 -9.42 -5.01 2.10
N ASP A 55 -10.29 -5.94 2.53
CA ASP A 55 -10.68 -7.11 1.73
C ASP A 55 -11.61 -6.77 0.55
N GLN A 56 -12.18 -5.55 0.51
CA GLN A 56 -13.04 -5.06 -0.58
C GLN A 56 -12.29 -4.37 -1.73
N TYR A 57 -10.96 -4.17 -1.61
CA TYR A 57 -10.19 -3.65 -2.74
C TYR A 57 -9.92 -4.78 -3.73
N ASP A 58 -10.40 -4.61 -4.96
CA ASP A 58 -10.06 -5.52 -6.05
C ASP A 58 -8.55 -5.48 -6.29
N SER A 59 -7.85 -6.52 -5.81
CA SER A 59 -6.40 -6.67 -5.89
C SER A 59 -5.91 -6.61 -7.34
N LYS A 60 -6.73 -7.01 -8.31
CA LYS A 60 -6.39 -6.96 -9.73
C LYS A 60 -6.40 -5.54 -10.27
N VAL A 61 -7.39 -4.73 -9.88
CA VAL A 61 -7.46 -3.29 -10.24
C VAL A 61 -6.31 -2.51 -9.60
N TYR A 62 -5.95 -2.84 -8.35
CA TYR A 62 -4.80 -2.25 -7.68
C TYR A 62 -3.48 -2.60 -8.39
N CYS A 63 -3.27 -3.87 -8.71
CA CYS A 63 -2.03 -4.34 -9.36
C CYS A 63 -1.89 -3.82 -10.80
N SER A 64 -2.98 -3.69 -11.56
CA SER A 64 -2.92 -3.20 -12.95
C SER A 64 -2.64 -1.70 -13.05
N GLY A 65 -3.18 -0.88 -12.12
CA GLY A 65 -3.04 0.58 -12.15
C GLY A 65 -1.79 1.13 -11.45
N ARG A 66 -1.13 0.34 -10.59
CA ARG A 66 0.07 0.76 -9.84
C ARG A 66 1.31 -0.01 -10.29
N LYS A 67 1.90 0.46 -11.40
CA LYS A 67 3.27 0.13 -11.80
C LYS A 67 4.22 0.89 -10.86
N ASP A 68 4.49 0.35 -9.68
CA ASP A 68 5.43 0.97 -8.72
C ASP A 68 6.88 0.74 -9.15
N THR A 69 7.53 1.84 -9.54
CA THR A 69 8.97 1.94 -9.79
C THR A 69 9.52 2.85 -8.68
N ALA A 70 10.03 2.24 -7.61
CA ALA A 70 10.60 2.93 -6.45
C ALA A 70 12.13 2.80 -6.40
N GLU A 71 12.77 2.55 -7.54
CA GLU A 71 14.18 2.24 -7.67
C GLU A 71 15.06 3.34 -7.05
N GLU A 72 14.80 4.62 -7.36
CA GLU A 72 15.58 5.73 -6.80
C GLU A 72 15.42 5.86 -5.28
N VAL A 73 14.27 5.44 -4.73
CA VAL A 73 14.06 5.36 -3.27
C VAL A 73 14.87 4.21 -2.70
N ILE A 74 14.79 3.02 -3.30
CA ILE A 74 15.52 1.83 -2.86
C ILE A 74 17.03 2.07 -2.94
N GLU A 75 17.54 2.72 -3.97
CA GLU A 75 18.96 3.10 -4.07
C GLU A 75 19.41 3.99 -2.91
N LYS A 76 18.61 4.99 -2.53
CA LYS A 76 18.90 5.84 -1.36
C LYS A 76 18.88 5.04 -0.06
N VAL A 77 17.91 4.15 0.09
CA VAL A 77 17.80 3.25 1.25
C VAL A 77 19.01 2.33 1.36
N LEU A 78 19.42 1.72 0.25
CA LEU A 78 20.59 0.84 0.19
C LEU A 78 21.88 1.61 0.47
N SER A 79 22.04 2.82 -0.10
CA SER A 79 23.20 3.67 0.19
C SER A 79 23.30 3.96 1.69
N PHE A 80 22.20 4.38 2.31
CA PHE A 80 22.17 4.67 3.74
C PHE A 80 22.44 3.40 4.58
N LEU A 81 21.87 2.26 4.22
CA LEU A 81 22.15 0.99 4.90
C LEU A 81 23.64 0.63 4.84
N LYS A 82 24.25 0.68 3.65
CA LYS A 82 25.64 0.28 3.37
C LYS A 82 26.70 1.17 4.03
N GLU A 83 26.33 2.36 4.51
CA GLU A 83 27.24 3.21 5.30
C GLU A 83 27.76 2.52 6.57
N LYS A 84 26.97 1.61 7.15
CA LYS A 84 27.26 0.97 8.45
C LYS A 84 27.02 -0.53 8.48
N VAL A 85 26.42 -1.10 7.44
CA VAL A 85 26.21 -2.53 7.29
C VAL A 85 27.02 -3.02 6.09
N PRO A 86 28.08 -3.84 6.29
CA PRO A 86 28.91 -4.31 5.20
C PRO A 86 28.18 -5.33 4.33
N GLU A 87 28.63 -5.43 3.08
CA GLU A 87 28.20 -6.49 2.17
C GLU A 87 28.88 -7.83 2.49
N PRO A 88 28.28 -8.98 2.11
CA PRO A 88 26.98 -9.11 1.42
C PRO A 88 25.78 -8.79 2.34
N LEU A 89 24.71 -8.26 1.75
CA LEU A 89 23.44 -8.07 2.47
C LEU A 89 22.69 -9.42 2.50
N GLU A 90 22.31 -9.84 3.70
CA GLU A 90 21.74 -11.15 4.02
C GLU A 90 20.20 -11.12 3.98
N LYS A 91 19.56 -10.33 4.85
CA LYS A 91 18.10 -10.40 5.08
C LYS A 91 17.44 -9.03 5.13
N ALA A 92 16.35 -8.88 4.38
CA ALA A 92 15.42 -7.76 4.45
C ALA A 92 13.98 -8.24 4.63
N ALA A 93 13.12 -7.40 5.22
CA ALA A 93 11.69 -7.61 5.24
C ALA A 93 10.93 -6.39 4.70
N ASP A 94 9.91 -6.62 3.89
CA ASP A 94 8.97 -5.62 3.40
C ASP A 94 7.61 -5.86 4.08
N VAL A 95 7.19 -4.92 4.92
CA VAL A 95 6.05 -5.06 5.82
C VAL A 95 4.85 -4.26 5.30
N GLY A 96 3.70 -4.92 5.20
CA GLY A 96 2.57 -4.45 4.40
C GLY A 96 2.94 -4.44 2.92
N CYS A 97 3.47 -5.55 2.41
CA CYS A 97 4.02 -5.65 1.06
C CYS A 97 2.97 -5.67 -0.05
N GLY A 98 1.68 -5.83 0.29
CA GLY A 98 0.60 -6.03 -0.68
C GLY A 98 0.95 -7.15 -1.65
N THR A 99 0.78 -6.88 -2.95
CA THR A 99 1.12 -7.81 -4.04
C THR A 99 2.63 -7.92 -4.36
N GLY A 100 3.52 -7.42 -3.49
CA GLY A 100 4.97 -7.64 -3.56
C GLY A 100 5.76 -6.70 -4.46
N GLN A 101 5.21 -5.53 -4.83
CA GLN A 101 5.90 -4.57 -5.72
C GLN A 101 7.29 -4.16 -5.19
N SER A 102 7.35 -3.62 -3.98
CA SER A 102 8.61 -3.18 -3.35
C SER A 102 9.51 -4.37 -3.00
N THR A 103 8.91 -5.48 -2.55
CA THR A 103 9.62 -6.72 -2.23
C THR A 103 10.46 -7.22 -3.42
N ALA A 104 9.89 -7.19 -4.64
CA ALA A 104 10.59 -7.60 -5.86
C ALA A 104 11.76 -6.68 -6.23
N ILE A 105 11.64 -5.36 -5.98
CA ILE A 105 12.73 -4.39 -6.22
C ILE A 105 13.90 -4.64 -5.26
N LEU A 106 13.63 -5.10 -4.02
CA LEU A 106 14.66 -5.42 -3.03
C LEU A 106 15.41 -6.73 -3.34
N ALA A 107 14.75 -7.69 -3.98
CA ALA A 107 15.24 -9.06 -4.16
C ALA A 107 16.67 -9.16 -4.74
N PRO A 108 17.10 -8.35 -5.73
CA PRO A 108 18.45 -8.44 -6.28
C PRO A 108 19.58 -8.05 -5.30
N TYR A 109 19.26 -7.35 -4.20
CA TYR A 109 20.26 -6.77 -3.30
C TYR A 109 20.53 -7.59 -2.05
N PHE A 110 19.63 -8.53 -1.70
CA PHE A 110 19.72 -9.33 -0.47
C PHE A 110 19.75 -10.82 -0.78
N LYS A 111 20.44 -11.61 0.05
CA LYS A 111 20.37 -13.07 -0.07
C LYS A 111 18.95 -13.61 0.14
N HIS A 112 18.14 -12.95 0.98
CA HIS A 112 16.74 -13.29 1.16
C HIS A 112 15.89 -12.05 1.48
N VAL A 113 14.71 -11.95 0.89
CA VAL A 113 13.72 -10.91 1.19
C VAL A 113 12.41 -11.55 1.65
N TYR A 114 11.88 -11.09 2.77
CA TYR A 114 10.58 -11.52 3.27
C TYR A 114 9.53 -10.45 2.94
N GLY A 115 8.44 -10.82 2.27
CA GLY A 115 7.26 -9.99 2.14
C GLY A 115 6.20 -10.40 3.16
N SER A 116 5.61 -9.44 3.87
CA SER A 116 4.52 -9.71 4.81
C SER A 116 3.36 -8.75 4.62
N ASP A 117 2.14 -9.26 4.68
CA ASP A 117 0.92 -8.47 4.60
C ASP A 117 -0.20 -9.14 5.40
N VAL A 118 -1.14 -8.35 5.94
CA VAL A 118 -2.26 -8.87 6.73
C VAL A 118 -3.29 -9.58 5.84
N SER A 119 -3.33 -9.24 4.55
CA SER A 119 -4.29 -9.75 3.59
C SER A 119 -3.77 -11.01 2.92
N GLU A 120 -4.39 -12.14 3.21
CA GLU A 120 -4.09 -13.41 2.54
C GLU A 120 -4.27 -13.29 1.02
N ALA A 121 -5.28 -12.55 0.55
CA ALA A 121 -5.53 -12.35 -0.88
C ALA A 121 -4.38 -11.59 -1.58
N GLN A 122 -3.81 -10.57 -0.93
CA GLN A 122 -2.64 -9.85 -1.44
C GLN A 122 -1.42 -10.78 -1.51
N ILE A 123 -1.21 -11.60 -0.48
CA ILE A 123 -0.10 -12.57 -0.42
C ILE A 123 -0.23 -13.63 -1.52
N GLN A 124 -1.43 -14.18 -1.75
CA GLN A 124 -1.65 -15.14 -2.85
C GLN A 124 -1.33 -14.51 -4.22
N GLU A 125 -1.73 -13.26 -4.44
CA GLU A 125 -1.40 -12.54 -5.67
C GLU A 125 0.11 -12.24 -5.79
N ALA A 126 0.78 -11.90 -4.68
CA ALA A 126 2.23 -11.71 -4.66
C ALA A 126 2.98 -13.00 -5.04
N ILE A 127 2.54 -14.14 -4.50
CA ILE A 127 3.08 -15.46 -4.84
C ILE A 127 2.83 -15.78 -6.32
N ALA A 128 1.64 -15.49 -6.85
CA ALA A 128 1.29 -15.79 -8.24
C ALA A 128 2.03 -14.90 -9.26
N SER A 129 2.18 -13.61 -8.96
CA SER A 129 2.69 -12.60 -9.91
C SER A 129 4.17 -12.26 -9.75
N ARG A 130 4.76 -12.48 -8.57
CA ARG A 130 6.12 -12.05 -8.21
C ARG A 130 6.89 -13.12 -7.43
N SER A 131 6.79 -14.36 -7.88
CA SER A 131 7.60 -15.47 -7.37
C SER A 131 9.06 -15.31 -7.80
N LEU A 132 9.95 -15.10 -6.83
CA LEU A 132 11.39 -14.99 -7.01
C LEU A 132 12.10 -15.99 -6.09
N PRO A 133 13.24 -16.57 -6.50
CA PRO A 133 13.86 -17.71 -5.80
C PRO A 133 14.34 -17.39 -4.38
N ASN A 134 14.58 -16.12 -4.07
CA ASN A 134 15.05 -15.64 -2.78
C ASN A 134 14.00 -14.78 -2.04
N VAL A 135 12.72 -14.89 -2.43
CA VAL A 135 11.63 -14.17 -1.78
C VAL A 135 10.67 -15.14 -1.11
N THR A 136 10.23 -14.81 0.10
CA THR A 136 9.17 -15.55 0.80
C THR A 136 8.07 -14.59 1.25
N TYR A 137 6.84 -14.89 0.84
CA TYR A 137 5.66 -14.12 1.25
C TYR A 137 4.92 -14.84 2.39
N THR A 138 4.51 -14.10 3.40
CA THR A 138 3.78 -14.63 4.57
C THR A 138 2.64 -13.71 4.96
N ALA A 139 1.50 -14.29 5.35
CA ALA A 139 0.40 -13.51 5.92
C ALA A 139 0.67 -13.25 7.41
N GLY A 140 0.56 -12.00 7.84
CA GLY A 140 0.80 -11.62 9.24
C GLY A 140 0.68 -10.11 9.49
N PRO A 141 0.39 -9.70 10.73
CA PRO A 141 0.36 -8.29 11.11
C PRO A 141 1.77 -7.68 11.11
N ALA A 142 1.85 -6.37 10.88
CA ALA A 142 3.12 -5.64 10.93
C ALA A 142 3.71 -5.60 12.35
N GLU A 143 2.83 -5.70 13.35
CA GLU A 143 3.13 -5.58 14.77
C GLU A 143 3.72 -6.86 15.40
N GLU A 144 3.71 -7.99 14.69
CA GLU A 144 4.22 -9.28 15.19
C GLU A 144 4.97 -10.00 14.06
N LEU A 145 6.28 -9.76 14.00
CA LEU A 145 7.12 -10.25 12.92
C LEU A 145 7.79 -11.57 13.34
N PRO A 146 7.69 -12.65 12.52
CA PRO A 146 8.18 -13.98 12.89
C PRO A 146 9.70 -14.14 12.70
N PHE A 147 10.48 -13.16 13.18
CA PHE A 147 11.94 -13.13 13.06
C PHE A 147 12.61 -13.07 14.43
N GLU A 148 13.81 -13.64 14.51
CA GLU A 148 14.65 -13.56 15.70
C GLU A 148 15.15 -12.12 15.94
N ASP A 149 15.47 -11.80 17.19
CA ASP A 149 16.06 -10.52 17.56
C ASP A 149 17.34 -10.25 16.76
N GLY A 150 17.45 -9.05 16.19
CA GLY A 150 18.65 -8.64 15.48
C GLY A 150 18.95 -9.40 14.18
N SER A 151 17.97 -10.10 13.61
CA SER A 151 18.16 -10.95 12.44
C SER A 151 18.00 -10.25 11.08
N LEU A 152 17.44 -9.03 11.03
CA LEU A 152 17.21 -8.28 9.79
C LEU A 152 18.14 -7.08 9.66
N GLN A 153 18.63 -6.81 8.44
CA GLN A 153 19.43 -5.61 8.15
C GLN A 153 18.55 -4.45 7.66
N LEU A 154 17.44 -4.76 7.00
CA LEU A 154 16.50 -3.77 6.47
C LEU A 154 15.06 -4.20 6.75
N VAL A 155 14.26 -3.26 7.21
CA VAL A 155 12.80 -3.35 7.19
C VAL A 155 12.26 -2.20 6.34
N THR A 156 11.45 -2.48 5.33
CA THR A 156 10.73 -1.48 4.55
C THR A 156 9.25 -1.47 4.89
N ALA A 157 8.64 -0.29 4.83
CA ALA A 157 7.19 -0.11 4.85
C ALA A 157 6.82 0.79 3.66
N ALA A 158 6.55 0.15 2.51
CA ALA A 158 6.29 0.82 1.24
C ALA A 158 4.81 1.14 1.07
N THR A 159 4.43 2.40 1.27
CA THR A 159 3.04 2.89 1.22
C THR A 159 2.08 2.21 2.20
N SER A 160 2.59 1.61 3.28
CA SER A 160 1.80 0.78 4.20
C SER A 160 1.74 1.29 5.65
N MET A 161 2.78 1.99 6.12
CA MET A 161 2.96 2.32 7.56
C MET A 161 1.79 3.09 8.20
N HIS A 162 0.99 3.81 7.41
CA HIS A 162 -0.16 4.54 7.90
C HIS A 162 -1.34 3.66 8.34
N TRP A 163 -1.29 2.35 8.08
CA TRP A 163 -2.25 1.35 8.57
C TRP A 163 -1.85 0.71 9.90
N PHE A 164 -0.61 0.91 10.35
CA PHE A 164 -0.04 0.17 11.47
C PHE A 164 -0.29 0.86 12.82
N LYS A 165 -0.31 0.05 13.89
CA LYS A 165 -0.25 0.52 15.27
C LYS A 165 1.20 0.82 15.64
N LEU A 166 1.60 2.08 15.48
CA LEU A 166 3.01 2.49 15.60
C LEU A 166 3.63 2.21 16.98
N ASP A 167 2.82 2.22 18.04
CA ASP A 167 3.20 1.89 19.41
C ASP A 167 3.59 0.42 19.60
N LEU A 168 3.16 -0.46 18.69
CA LEU A 168 3.54 -1.88 18.65
C LEU A 168 4.54 -2.17 17.53
N PHE A 169 4.30 -1.60 16.34
CA PHE A 169 5.13 -1.79 15.16
C PHE A 169 6.56 -1.31 15.36
N LEU A 170 6.78 -0.08 15.84
CA LEU A 170 8.14 0.45 15.96
C LEU A 170 8.98 -0.38 16.93
N PRO A 171 8.48 -0.79 18.12
CA PRO A 171 9.20 -1.72 19.00
C PRO A 171 9.56 -3.04 18.34
N GLU A 172 8.63 -3.60 17.59
CA GLU A 172 8.85 -4.86 16.90
C GLU A 172 9.91 -4.74 15.81
N VAL A 173 9.86 -3.68 14.99
CA VAL A 173 10.90 -3.39 13.99
C VAL A 173 12.26 -3.23 14.64
N ARG A 174 12.35 -2.52 15.77
CA ARG A 174 13.62 -2.43 16.49
C ARG A 174 14.09 -3.78 17.01
N ARG A 175 13.20 -4.63 17.52
CA ARG A 175 13.57 -5.95 18.01
C ARG A 175 14.25 -6.77 16.92
N VAL A 176 13.65 -6.85 15.74
CA VAL A 176 14.15 -7.67 14.62
C VAL A 176 15.35 -7.07 13.90
N LEU A 177 15.55 -5.75 13.92
CA LEU A 177 16.71 -5.11 13.29
C LEU A 177 18.02 -5.39 14.03
N CYS A 178 19.07 -5.75 13.29
CA CYS A 178 20.43 -5.85 13.79
C CYS A 178 20.99 -4.47 14.17
N THR A 179 22.14 -4.46 14.86
CA THR A 179 22.89 -3.21 15.07
C THR A 179 23.27 -2.61 13.72
N ASN A 180 23.00 -1.32 13.56
CA ASN A 180 23.07 -0.52 12.34
C ASN A 180 22.04 -0.85 11.25
N GLY A 181 21.12 -1.78 11.50
CA GLY A 181 19.99 -2.05 10.63
C GLY A 181 19.05 -0.86 10.49
N VAL A 182 18.32 -0.81 9.39
CA VAL A 182 17.53 0.36 8.97
C VAL A 182 16.05 0.00 8.85
N LEU A 183 15.18 0.85 9.40
CA LEU A 183 13.78 0.97 8.99
C LEU A 183 13.69 2.04 7.90
N ALA A 184 13.12 1.73 6.74
CA ALA A 184 12.78 2.71 5.71
C ALA A 184 11.28 2.73 5.47
N ALA A 185 10.62 3.82 5.85
CA ALA A 185 9.21 4.04 5.53
C ALA A 185 9.10 5.06 4.40
N PHE A 186 8.39 4.70 3.34
CA PHE A 186 8.25 5.57 2.19
C PHE A 186 6.91 5.42 1.49
N GLY A 187 6.48 6.48 0.82
CA GLY A 187 5.25 6.45 0.05
C GLY A 187 4.98 7.78 -0.64
N TYR A 188 4.01 7.80 -1.53
CA TYR A 188 3.68 8.96 -2.36
C TYR A 188 2.18 9.28 -2.25
N LEU A 189 1.81 10.51 -2.59
CA LEU A 189 0.39 10.93 -2.62
C LEU A 189 -0.27 10.62 -3.96
N SER A 190 0.44 10.87 -5.07
CA SER A 190 -0.11 10.76 -6.42
C SER A 190 1.00 10.54 -7.44
N MET A 191 0.67 9.82 -8.52
CA MET A 191 1.41 9.82 -9.79
C MET A 191 0.97 11.01 -10.64
N GLN A 192 1.91 11.69 -11.32
CA GLN A 192 1.68 12.92 -12.09
C GLN A 192 2.38 12.83 -13.45
N PRO A 193 1.86 13.50 -14.50
CA PRO A 193 2.61 13.67 -15.74
C PRO A 193 3.66 14.78 -15.58
N PHE A 194 4.82 14.60 -16.19
CA PHE A 194 5.85 15.63 -16.35
C PHE A 194 5.84 16.15 -17.78
N PHE A 195 5.74 17.47 -17.92
CA PHE A 195 5.87 18.17 -19.20
C PHE A 195 7.12 19.05 -19.20
N PRO A 196 7.86 19.15 -20.33
CA PRO A 196 9.02 20.05 -20.42
C PRO A 196 8.68 21.52 -20.15
N ASP A 197 7.45 21.95 -20.47
CA ASP A 197 6.92 23.25 -20.06
C ASP A 197 6.53 23.21 -18.57
N PRO A 198 7.18 23.99 -17.69
CA PRO A 198 6.85 24.04 -16.27
C PRO A 198 5.42 24.52 -16.01
N HIS A 199 4.86 25.37 -16.87
CA HIS A 199 3.49 25.85 -16.72
C HIS A 199 2.47 24.73 -16.93
N LEU A 200 2.69 23.86 -17.92
CA LEU A 200 1.82 22.70 -18.16
C LEU A 200 1.95 21.65 -17.05
N THR A 201 3.17 21.43 -16.54
CA THR A 201 3.38 20.60 -15.34
C THR A 201 2.60 21.16 -14.15
N GLN A 202 2.66 22.47 -13.91
CA GLN A 202 1.92 23.10 -12.81
C GLN A 202 0.40 22.99 -12.99
N GLN A 203 -0.11 23.15 -14.22
CA GLN A 203 -1.54 22.96 -14.53
C GLN A 203 -2.00 21.53 -14.23
N ALA A 204 -1.20 20.52 -14.56
CA ALA A 204 -1.49 19.13 -14.22
C ALA A 204 -1.52 18.92 -12.70
N GLU A 205 -0.52 19.41 -11.97
CA GLU A 205 -0.49 19.35 -10.50
C GLU A 205 -1.73 20.00 -9.87
N ASP A 206 -2.17 21.15 -10.39
CA ASP A 206 -3.36 21.85 -9.90
C ASP A 206 -4.65 21.10 -10.22
N LEU A 207 -4.73 20.45 -11.39
CA LEU A 207 -5.85 19.56 -11.73
C LEU A 207 -5.99 18.43 -10.71
N PHE A 208 -4.88 17.76 -10.35
CA PHE A 208 -4.89 16.72 -9.32
C PHE A 208 -5.24 17.26 -7.94
N ARG A 209 -4.71 18.44 -7.58
CA ARG A 209 -5.06 19.10 -6.31
C ARG A 209 -6.57 19.34 -6.21
N GLN A 210 -7.19 19.83 -7.28
CA GLN A 210 -8.63 20.06 -7.34
C GLN A 210 -9.40 18.75 -7.22
N TYR A 211 -8.98 17.72 -7.95
CA TYR A 211 -9.60 16.39 -7.89
C TYR A 211 -9.53 15.79 -6.48
N HIS A 212 -8.40 15.92 -5.78
CA HIS A 212 -8.29 15.49 -4.38
C HIS A 212 -9.17 16.29 -3.41
N ILE A 213 -9.39 17.59 -3.66
CA ILE A 213 -10.30 18.41 -2.84
C ILE A 213 -11.74 17.94 -3.02
N GLU A 214 -12.15 17.66 -4.27
CA GLU A 214 -13.46 17.13 -4.60
C GLU A 214 -13.73 15.77 -3.94
N LEU A 215 -12.74 14.87 -3.98
CA LEU A 215 -12.86 13.54 -3.38
C LEU A 215 -12.73 13.51 -1.85
N ARG A 216 -12.33 14.63 -1.23
CA ARG A 216 -12.05 14.71 0.22
C ARG A 216 -13.20 14.21 1.12
N PRO A 217 -14.50 14.48 0.84
CA PRO A 217 -15.61 13.99 1.66
C PRO A 217 -15.70 12.46 1.72
N TYR A 218 -15.07 11.75 0.77
CA TYR A 218 -15.12 10.30 0.63
C TYR A 218 -13.82 9.59 1.06
N SER A 219 -12.84 10.36 1.56
CA SER A 219 -11.50 9.88 1.94
C SER A 219 -11.38 9.48 3.41
N VAL A 220 -10.57 8.47 3.70
CA VAL A 220 -10.17 8.13 5.08
C VAL A 220 -9.02 9.06 5.51
N VAL A 221 -9.25 9.88 6.53
CA VAL A 221 -8.36 11.02 6.88
C VAL A 221 -6.98 10.59 7.37
N SER A 222 -6.88 9.48 8.11
CA SER A 222 -5.66 9.04 8.80
C SER A 222 -4.52 8.67 7.84
N ALA A 223 -4.82 7.88 6.80
CA ALA A 223 -3.85 7.42 5.80
C ALA A 223 -3.17 8.58 5.07
N PHE A 224 -3.94 9.61 4.74
CA PHE A 224 -3.48 10.75 3.95
C PHE A 224 -2.57 11.69 4.74
N MET A 225 -2.79 11.86 6.05
CA MET A 225 -2.07 12.87 6.84
C MET A 225 -0.61 12.50 7.08
N MET A 226 -0.30 11.23 7.30
CA MET A 226 1.08 10.77 7.52
C MET A 226 1.98 11.11 6.31
N LEU A 227 1.51 10.80 5.09
CA LEU A 227 2.23 11.11 3.85
C LEU A 227 2.21 12.62 3.53
N LYS A 228 1.09 13.31 3.77
CA LYS A 228 0.97 14.76 3.55
C LYS A 228 1.96 15.56 4.40
N ASN A 229 2.09 15.18 5.68
CA ASN A 229 3.00 15.82 6.62
C ASN A 229 4.42 15.23 6.58
N ARG A 230 4.74 14.37 5.60
CA ARG A 230 6.08 13.81 5.38
C ARG A 230 6.63 13.10 6.62
N TYR A 231 5.77 12.34 7.29
CA TYR A 231 6.09 11.64 8.55
C TYR A 231 6.51 12.54 9.72
N LYS A 232 6.35 13.87 9.64
CA LYS A 232 6.80 14.81 10.69
C LYS A 232 6.17 14.56 12.04
N ASP A 233 4.92 14.10 12.05
CA ASP A 233 4.14 13.87 13.27
C ASP A 233 4.39 12.49 13.90
N VAL A 234 5.23 11.65 13.28
CA VAL A 234 5.59 10.33 13.81
C VAL A 234 6.88 10.46 14.60
N GLU A 235 6.82 10.13 15.89
CA GLU A 235 8.01 9.96 16.72
C GLU A 235 8.64 8.60 16.43
N PHE A 236 9.87 8.62 15.89
CA PHE A 236 10.63 7.41 15.61
C PHE A 236 11.62 7.20 16.76
N PRO A 237 11.50 6.14 17.58
CA PRO A 237 12.33 5.97 18.76
C PRO A 237 13.77 5.49 18.45
N PHE A 238 14.29 5.77 17.25
CA PHE A 238 15.61 5.35 16.80
C PHE A 238 16.67 6.41 17.09
N GLU A 239 17.93 5.99 17.22
CA GLU A 239 19.03 6.91 17.52
C GLU A 239 19.37 7.86 16.37
N GLU A 240 19.19 7.38 15.14
CA GLU A 240 19.39 8.19 13.93
C GLU A 240 18.10 8.16 13.11
N VAL A 241 17.52 9.34 12.89
CA VAL A 241 16.29 9.52 12.09
C VAL A 241 16.59 10.52 10.98
N ASN A 242 16.65 10.03 9.75
CA ASN A 242 16.88 10.82 8.55
C ASN A 242 15.56 11.03 7.81
N ARG A 243 15.04 12.26 7.85
CA ARG A 243 13.89 12.68 7.04
C ARG A 243 14.39 13.29 5.75
N CYS A 244 14.28 12.55 4.65
CA CYS A 244 14.83 12.97 3.39
C CYS A 244 13.95 14.03 2.70
N PRO A 245 14.54 14.89 1.86
CA PRO A 245 13.79 15.57 0.81
C PRO A 245 13.02 14.55 -0.04
N ASP A 246 12.05 15.05 -0.81
CA ASP A 246 11.27 14.17 -1.68
C ASP A 246 12.17 13.49 -2.69
N VAL A 247 11.92 12.20 -2.91
CA VAL A 247 12.61 11.41 -3.91
C VAL A 247 11.68 11.29 -5.09
N ARG A 248 12.01 11.97 -6.18
CA ARG A 248 11.28 11.86 -7.43
C ARG A 248 11.71 10.60 -8.17
N CYS A 249 10.76 9.69 -8.39
CA CYS A 249 10.92 8.54 -9.25
C CYS A 249 10.21 8.80 -10.57
N THR A 250 10.87 8.56 -11.71
CA THR A 250 10.30 8.80 -13.04
C THR A 250 10.23 7.54 -13.88
N PHE A 251 9.17 7.40 -14.67
CA PHE A 251 8.95 6.23 -15.51
C PHE A 251 8.12 6.57 -16.75
N PRO A 252 8.26 5.83 -17.86
CA PRO A 252 7.40 6.03 -19.02
C PRO A 252 5.98 5.57 -18.73
N GLY A 253 4.99 6.32 -19.23
CA GLY A 253 3.58 5.95 -19.16
C GLY A 253 2.75 6.73 -20.17
N ARG A 254 1.42 6.72 -20.01
CA ARG A 254 0.48 7.40 -20.91
C ARG A 254 -0.51 8.24 -20.10
N LEU A 255 -1.08 9.28 -20.70
CA LEU A 255 -2.11 10.07 -20.02
C LEU A 255 -3.39 9.26 -19.79
N SER A 256 -3.71 8.32 -20.69
CA SER A 256 -4.81 7.37 -20.49
C SER A 256 -4.63 6.51 -19.22
N GLU A 257 -3.41 6.06 -18.94
CA GLU A 257 -3.08 5.31 -17.72
C GLU A 257 -3.25 6.14 -16.43
N ILE A 258 -3.12 7.47 -16.50
CA ILE A 258 -3.38 8.34 -15.35
C ILE A 258 -4.87 8.33 -14.99
N VAL A 259 -5.76 8.32 -15.98
CA VAL A 259 -7.21 8.25 -15.75
C VAL A 259 -7.56 6.93 -15.07
N GLU A 260 -7.03 5.81 -15.58
CA GLU A 260 -7.18 4.49 -14.96
C GLU A 260 -6.66 4.48 -13.52
N TYR A 261 -5.50 5.10 -13.27
CA TYR A 261 -4.88 5.21 -11.96
C TYR A 261 -5.76 5.98 -10.96
N VAL A 262 -6.27 7.17 -11.31
CA VAL A 262 -7.10 7.97 -10.37
C VAL A 262 -8.45 7.31 -10.10
N MET A 263 -8.94 6.46 -11.00
CA MET A 263 -10.12 5.63 -10.75
C MET A 263 -9.85 4.55 -9.69
N THR A 264 -8.60 4.18 -9.41
CA THR A 264 -8.27 3.21 -8.34
C THR A 264 -8.33 3.81 -6.94
N PHE A 265 -8.49 5.13 -6.80
CA PHE A 265 -8.49 5.79 -5.49
C PHE A 265 -9.67 5.31 -4.64
N SER A 266 -9.38 4.95 -3.38
CA SER A 266 -10.39 4.58 -2.40
C SER A 266 -11.49 5.63 -2.26
N SER A 267 -11.10 6.90 -2.25
CA SER A 267 -12.01 8.03 -2.19
C SER A 267 -12.91 8.12 -3.42
N TYR A 268 -12.39 7.84 -4.62
CA TYR A 268 -13.20 7.77 -5.84
C TYR A 268 -14.16 6.57 -5.82
N GLN A 269 -13.70 5.41 -5.37
CA GLN A 269 -14.58 4.22 -5.24
C GLN A 269 -15.72 4.47 -4.24
N ASN A 270 -15.43 5.14 -3.12
CA ASN A 270 -16.44 5.57 -2.15
C ASN A 270 -17.40 6.63 -2.74
N PHE A 271 -16.88 7.59 -3.50
CA PHE A 271 -17.70 8.57 -4.21
C PHE A 271 -18.65 7.90 -5.19
N LYS A 272 -18.14 6.98 -6.02
CA LYS A 272 -18.94 6.21 -6.99
C LYS A 272 -20.02 5.37 -6.33
N LYS A 273 -19.75 4.79 -5.15
CA LYS A 273 -20.76 4.06 -4.36
C LYS A 273 -21.86 5.00 -3.83
N ALA A 274 -21.51 6.23 -3.47
CA ALA A 274 -22.45 7.21 -2.93
C ALA A 274 -23.31 7.86 -4.04
N ASP A 275 -22.70 8.23 -5.17
CA ASP A 275 -23.36 8.80 -6.33
C ASP A 275 -22.58 8.44 -7.61
N ALA A 276 -23.02 7.37 -8.28
CA ALA A 276 -22.34 6.86 -9.46
C ALA A 276 -22.34 7.84 -10.63
N LYS A 277 -23.41 8.64 -10.78
CA LYS A 277 -23.54 9.60 -11.88
C LYS A 277 -22.63 10.80 -11.66
N ALA A 278 -22.62 11.36 -10.46
CA ALA A 278 -21.73 12.47 -10.13
C ALA A 278 -20.24 12.05 -10.22
N ALA A 279 -19.91 10.83 -9.79
CA ALA A 279 -18.57 10.29 -9.93
C ALA A 279 -18.14 10.12 -11.41
N GLU A 280 -19.06 9.67 -12.27
CA GLU A 280 -18.82 9.57 -13.73
C GLU A 280 -18.61 10.95 -14.38
N GLU A 281 -19.41 11.95 -14.01
CA GLU A 281 -19.23 13.33 -14.47
C GLU A 281 -17.88 13.91 -14.01
N SER A 282 -17.48 13.63 -12.77
CA SER A 282 -16.21 14.03 -12.18
C SER A 282 -15.01 13.46 -12.94
N ILE A 283 -14.98 12.14 -13.17
CA ILE A 283 -13.86 11.51 -13.89
C ILE A 283 -13.79 11.96 -15.35
N ASN A 284 -14.94 12.17 -16.00
CA ASN A 284 -14.99 12.69 -17.37
C ASN A 284 -14.44 14.11 -17.45
N SER A 285 -14.75 14.95 -16.46
CA SER A 285 -14.20 16.31 -16.34
C SER A 285 -12.69 16.29 -16.12
N PHE A 286 -12.19 15.43 -15.22
CA PHE A 286 -10.76 15.24 -14.97
C PHE A 286 -10.02 14.79 -16.25
N GLN A 287 -10.53 13.75 -16.91
CA GLN A 287 -9.97 13.21 -18.15
C GLN A 287 -9.89 14.28 -19.23
N LYS A 288 -10.98 15.00 -19.48
CA LYS A 288 -11.03 16.05 -20.51
C LYS A 288 -9.93 17.10 -20.28
N ARG A 289 -9.83 17.61 -19.04
CA ARG A 289 -8.84 18.64 -18.69
C ARG A 289 -7.41 18.13 -18.77
N LEU A 290 -7.16 16.88 -18.34
CA LEU A 290 -5.85 16.25 -18.48
C LEU A 290 -5.42 16.17 -19.95
N TYR A 291 -6.34 15.78 -20.85
CA TYR A 291 -6.06 15.68 -22.28
C TYR A 291 -5.92 17.05 -22.95
N GLU A 292 -6.62 18.09 -22.48
CA GLU A 292 -6.40 19.47 -22.93
C GLU A 292 -4.99 19.95 -22.58
N ILE A 293 -4.49 19.64 -21.37
CA ILE A 293 -3.10 19.93 -20.96
C ILE A 293 -2.11 19.15 -21.84
N GLY A 294 -2.38 17.85 -22.07
CA GLY A 294 -1.56 17.02 -22.96
C GLY A 294 -1.49 17.57 -24.39
N ALA A 295 -2.63 17.95 -24.96
CA ALA A 295 -2.70 18.54 -26.29
C ALA A 295 -1.89 19.85 -26.38
N ALA A 296 -1.94 20.69 -25.33
CA ALA A 296 -1.12 21.89 -25.24
C ALA A 296 0.39 21.57 -25.14
N ALA A 297 0.75 20.39 -24.62
CA ALA A 297 2.11 19.85 -24.60
C ALA A 297 2.51 19.13 -25.89
N ASN A 298 1.66 19.15 -26.93
CA ASN A 298 1.79 18.37 -28.17
C ASN A 298 1.87 16.85 -27.95
N CYS A 299 1.14 16.31 -26.96
CA CYS A 299 0.99 14.87 -26.78
C CYS A 299 -0.48 14.43 -26.85
N SER A 300 -0.70 13.28 -27.48
CA SER A 300 -1.97 12.57 -27.48
C SER A 300 -2.16 11.76 -26.19
N PRO A 301 -3.38 11.31 -25.86
CA PRO A 301 -3.63 10.49 -24.67
C PRO A 301 -2.79 9.22 -24.54
N ASP A 302 -2.42 8.63 -25.69
CA ASP A 302 -1.69 7.36 -25.77
C ASP A 302 -0.22 7.51 -26.13
N ASP A 303 0.25 8.74 -26.33
CA ASP A 303 1.68 9.00 -26.51
C ASP A 303 2.44 8.70 -25.21
N THR A 304 3.67 8.20 -25.35
CA THR A 304 4.54 8.00 -24.19
C THR A 304 4.94 9.35 -23.61
N VAL A 305 4.56 9.56 -22.35
CA VAL A 305 4.97 10.70 -21.54
C VAL A 305 5.80 10.23 -20.35
N THR A 306 6.59 11.13 -19.77
CA THR A 306 7.23 10.87 -18.48
C THR A 306 6.20 11.05 -17.38
N LEU A 307 6.00 10.02 -16.58
CA LEU A 307 5.26 10.09 -15.33
C LEU A 307 6.24 10.17 -14.17
N TYR A 308 5.82 10.77 -13.06
CA TYR A 308 6.61 10.83 -11.85
C TYR A 308 5.78 10.63 -10.59
N ARG A 309 6.45 10.17 -9.54
CA ARG A 309 5.94 10.15 -8.16
C ARG A 309 6.97 10.78 -7.26
N ASP A 310 6.52 11.69 -6.41
CA ASP A 310 7.36 12.26 -5.34
C ASP A 310 7.14 11.45 -4.06
N TYR A 311 8.08 10.57 -3.78
CA TYR A 311 8.09 9.77 -2.57
C TYR A 311 8.56 10.60 -1.37
N ARG A 312 7.80 10.51 -0.29
CA ARG A 312 8.26 10.87 1.05
C ARG A 312 9.05 9.69 1.58
N LEU A 313 10.25 9.93 2.10
CA LEU A 313 11.13 8.91 2.65
C LEU A 313 11.61 9.33 4.04
N VAL A 314 11.48 8.41 5.01
CA VAL A 314 12.19 8.48 6.28
C VAL A 314 12.97 7.18 6.47
N MET A 315 14.23 7.32 6.88
CA MET A 315 15.10 6.21 7.23
C MET A 315 15.52 6.34 8.69
N CYS A 316 15.42 5.25 9.45
CA CYS A 316 15.74 5.23 10.87
C CYS A 316 16.76 4.12 11.12
N ARG A 317 17.89 4.43 11.77
CA ARG A 317 18.92 3.45 12.08
C ARG A 317 18.89 3.09 13.56
N LYS A 318 18.91 1.78 13.84
CA LYS A 318 19.13 1.24 15.18
C LYS A 318 20.63 1.15 15.44
N THR A 319 21.22 2.06 16.22
CA THR A 319 22.67 2.02 16.49
C THR A 319 23.04 1.28 17.78
N LYS A 320 22.07 1.08 18.68
CA LYS A 320 22.27 0.36 19.95
C LYS A 320 21.68 -1.05 19.89
N PRO A 321 22.30 -2.04 20.58
CA PRO A 321 21.73 -3.38 20.70
C PRO A 321 20.47 -3.39 21.58
N GLY A 322 19.72 -4.50 21.52
CA GLY A 322 18.53 -4.73 22.35
C GLY A 322 17.23 -4.07 21.86
N PRO A 323 16.08 -4.38 22.49
CA PRO A 323 14.80 -3.72 22.23
C PRO A 323 14.82 -2.25 22.70
N PHE A 324 13.74 -1.49 22.51
CA PHE A 324 13.65 -0.17 23.15
C PHE A 324 13.79 -0.34 24.66
N CYS A 325 14.73 0.38 25.27
CA CYS A 325 14.63 0.67 26.68
C CYS A 325 13.30 1.42 26.84
N LYS A 326 12.33 0.81 27.53
CA LYS A 326 11.29 1.60 28.18
C LYS A 326 12.04 2.37 29.26
N ASP A 327 12.59 3.53 28.92
CA ASP A 327 13.00 4.45 29.95
C ASP A 327 11.73 4.77 30.73
N SER A 328 11.69 4.21 31.93
CA SER A 328 10.67 4.40 32.94
C SER A 328 10.60 5.88 33.28
N ASN A 329 9.57 6.55 32.79
CA ASN A 329 9.09 7.82 33.32
C ASN A 329 7.63 7.66 33.76
#